data_AF-A0ABD0WSE7-F1
#
_entry.id   AF-A0ABD0WSE7-F1
#
_cell.length_a   1.000
_cell.length_b   1.000
_cell.length_c   1.000
_cell.angle_alpha   90.00
_cell.angle_beta   90.00
_cell.angle_gamma   90.00
#
_symmetry.space_group_name_H-M   'P 1'
#
loop_
_entity.id
_entity.type
_entity.pdbx_description
1 polymer ?
#
loop_
_entity_poly.entity_id
_entity_poly.type
_entity_poly.pdbx_seq_one_letter_code
_entity_poly.pdbx_strand_id
1 'polypeptide(L)' 'MVTFMYSRPPVAYEEVQGSTTKLKIQDQEVDVSKDSAVDLSVRSAPTVPCWLIPLQTALQGELADFTVTQL' A
#
# COMPACT_ATOMS: atom_id res chain seq x y z
N MET A 1 6.66 17.16 -17.36
CA MET A 1 5.92 17.62 -16.16
C MET A 1 5.64 16.38 -15.33
N VAL A 2 6.22 16.28 -14.12
CA VAL A 2 6.12 15.09 -13.27
C VAL A 2 5.32 15.48 -12.03
N THR A 3 4.19 14.82 -11.83
CA THR A 3 3.30 15.06 -10.70
C THR A 3 3.77 14.21 -9.52
N PHE A 4 4.08 14.83 -8.38
CA PHE A 4 4.51 14.13 -7.18
C PHE A 4 3.38 14.12 -6.15
N MET A 5 3.02 12.94 -5.65
CA MET A 5 2.27 12.80 -4.40
C MET A 5 3.28 12.81 -3.25
N TYR A 6 3.09 13.66 -2.25
CA TYR A 6 3.82 13.54 -0.99
C TYR A 6 3.46 12.18 -0.37
N SER A 7 4.41 11.24 -0.37
CA SER A 7 4.18 9.89 0.14
C SER A 7 4.15 9.92 1.66
N ARG A 8 3.01 9.56 2.26
CA ARG A 8 2.95 9.18 3.68
C ARG A 8 3.99 8.08 3.97
N PRO A 9 4.51 7.98 5.20
CA PRO A 9 5.38 6.88 5.58
C PRO A 9 4.71 5.53 5.28
N PRO A 10 5.48 4.49 4.92
CA PRO A 10 4.94 3.17 4.65
C PRO A 10 4.08 2.65 5.80
N VAL A 11 2.97 2.01 5.47
CA VAL A 11 2.07 1.42 6.45
C VAL A 11 2.71 0.16 7.03
N ALA A 12 2.91 0.13 8.34
CA ALA A 12 3.34 -1.08 9.05
C ALA A 12 2.18 -2.07 9.15
N TYR A 13 2.48 -3.36 8.97
CA TYR A 13 1.51 -4.45 9.08
C TYR A 13 2.11 -5.68 9.78
N GLU A 14 1.26 -6.49 10.38
CA GLU A 14 1.60 -7.81 10.92
C GLU A 14 0.74 -8.87 10.24
N GLU A 15 1.32 -10.03 9.92
CA GLU A 15 0.53 -11.17 9.43
C GLU A 15 -0.20 -11.85 10.61
N VAL A 16 -1.51 -12.06 10.47
CA VAL A 16 -2.30 -12.70 11.53
C VAL A 16 -2.02 -14.20 11.52
N GLN A 17 -1.45 -14.72 12.62
CA GLN A 17 -1.14 -16.14 12.74
C GLN A 17 -2.39 -17.01 12.57
N GLY A 18 -2.31 -18.00 11.68
CA GLY A 18 -3.42 -18.91 11.38
C GLY A 18 -4.40 -18.43 10.31
N SER A 19 -4.23 -17.22 9.77
CA SER A 19 -4.98 -16.72 8.62
C SER A 19 -4.05 -16.47 7.42
N THR A 20 -4.41 -16.99 6.25
CA THR A 20 -3.68 -16.73 4.99
C THR A 20 -4.18 -15.49 4.25
N THR A 21 -5.25 -14.87 4.75
CA THR A 21 -5.99 -13.80 4.05
C THR A 21 -6.24 -12.58 4.93
N LYS A 22 -5.54 -12.45 6.06
CA LYS A 22 -5.70 -11.29 6.96
C LYS A 22 -4.38 -10.71 7.41
N LEU A 23 -4.30 -9.39 7.37
CA LEU A 23 -3.23 -8.60 7.98
C LEU A 23 -3.79 -7.75 9.11
N LYS A 24 -2.97 -7.51 10.12
CA LYS A 24 -3.23 -6.52 11.16
C LYS A 24 -2.53 -5.21 10.77
N ILE A 25 -3.31 -4.18 10.48
CA ILE A 25 -2.86 -2.85 10.10
C ILE A 25 -3.46 -1.86 11.09
N GLN A 26 -2.62 -1.10 11.82
CA GLN A 26 -3.08 -0.15 12.85
C GLN A 26 -4.09 -0.75 13.84
N ASP A 27 -3.80 -1.95 14.35
CA ASP A 27 -4.66 -2.72 15.25
C ASP A 27 -6.02 -3.17 14.68
N GLN A 28 -6.24 -3.02 13.37
CA GLN A 28 -7.40 -3.55 12.67
C GLN A 28 -7.02 -4.75 11.81
N GLU A 29 -7.85 -5.79 11.85
CA GLU A 29 -7.76 -6.90 10.90
C GLU A 29 -8.38 -6.49 9.57
N VAL A 30 -7.64 -6.68 8.50
CA VAL A 30 -8.06 -6.36 7.13
C VAL A 30 -7.94 -7.60 6.28
N ASP A 31 -8.99 -7.90 5.51
CA ASP A 31 -8.95 -8.97 4.53
C ASP A 31 -8.06 -8.58 3.34
N VAL A 32 -7.20 -9.51 2.95
CA VAL A 32 -6.19 -9.32 1.91
C VAL A 32 -6.13 -10.51 0.97
N SER A 33 -5.58 -10.28 -0.22
CA SER A 33 -5.17 -11.35 -1.14
C SER A 33 -3.71 -11.17 -1.57
N LYS A 34 -3.07 -12.27 -1.95
CA LYS A 34 -1.71 -12.23 -2.53
C LYS A 34 -1.79 -11.74 -3.96
N ASP A 35 -0.88 -10.86 -4.34
CA ASP A 35 -0.71 -10.37 -5.70
C ASP A 35 0.78 -10.08 -5.98
N SER A 36 1.08 -9.47 -7.12
CA SER A 36 2.42 -9.01 -7.47
C SER A 36 2.36 -7.68 -8.22
N ALA A 37 3.37 -6.85 -8.03
CA ALA A 37 3.51 -5.56 -8.70
C ALA A 37 4.89 -5.41 -9.31
N VAL A 38 5.00 -4.63 -10.38
CA VAL A 38 6.29 -4.27 -10.98
C VAL A 38 6.83 -3.02 -10.26
N ASP A 39 7.99 -3.14 -9.62
CA ASP A 39 8.64 -2.01 -8.95
C ASP A 39 9.43 -1.16 -9.96
N LEU A 40 8.76 -0.11 -10.47
CA LEU A 40 9.35 0.83 -11.43
C LEU A 40 10.37 1.79 -10.80
N SER A 41 10.52 1.81 -9.47
CA SER A 41 11.56 2.62 -8.82
C SER A 41 12.96 2.02 -9.01
N VAL A 42 13.04 0.73 -9.31
CA VAL A 42 14.28 0.00 -9.59
C VAL A 42 14.46 -0.15 -11.10
N ARG A 43 15.66 0.15 -11.61
CA ARG A 43 15.95 0.12 -13.06
C ARG A 43 15.62 -1.21 -13.76
N SER A 44 15.74 -2.33 -13.05
CA SER A 44 15.44 -3.65 -13.61
C SER A 44 13.94 -3.96 -13.67
N ALA A 45 13.08 -3.10 -13.12
CA ALA A 45 11.64 -3.27 -13.01
C ALA A 45 11.25 -4.69 -12.52
N PRO A 46 11.76 -5.14 -11.35
CA PRO A 46 11.46 -6.48 -10.86
C PRO A 46 9.98 -6.60 -10.49
N THR A 47 9.40 -7.77 -10.73
CA THR A 47 8.10 -8.15 -10.14
C THR A 47 8.31 -8.55 -8.69
N VAL A 48 7.65 -7.85 -7.77
CA VAL A 48 7.70 -8.12 -6.32
C VAL A 48 6.35 -8.67 -5.84
N PRO A 49 6.35 -9.69 -4.96
CA PRO A 49 5.11 -10.15 -4.33
C PRO A 49 4.57 -9.07 -3.39
N CYS A 50 3.26 -8.87 -3.38
CA CYS A 50 2.60 -7.89 -2.54
C CYS A 50 1.24 -8.37 -2.02
N TRP A 51 0.71 -7.62 -1.05
CA TRP A 51 -0.65 -7.81 -0.55
C TRP A 51 -1.57 -6.80 -1.23
N LEU A 52 -2.68 -7.30 -1.78
CA LEU A 52 -3.77 -6.46 -2.25
C LEU A 52 -4.71 -6.18 -1.08
N ILE A 53 -4.91 -4.90 -0.79
CA ILE A 53 -5.73 -4.41 0.33
C ILE A 53 -6.74 -3.38 -0.16
N PRO A 54 -7.84 -3.12 0.58
CA PRO A 54 -8.77 -2.05 0.26
C PRO A 54 -8.10 -0.67 0.21
N LEU A 55 -8.49 0.16 -0.75
CA LEU A 55 -7.91 1.49 -0.96
C LEU A 55 -7.96 2.36 0.31
N GLN A 56 -9.07 2.31 1.04
CA GLN A 56 -9.27 3.10 2.26
C GLN A 56 -8.27 2.70 3.36
N THR A 57 -7.94 1.41 3.46
CA THR A 57 -6.90 0.91 4.37
C THR A 57 -5.52 1.42 3.97
N ALA A 58 -5.22 1.43 2.68
CA ALA A 58 -3.94 1.92 2.16
C ALA A 58 -3.76 3.43 2.37
N LEU A 59 -4.82 4.21 2.11
CA LEU A 59 -4.79 5.67 2.22
C LEU A 59 -4.78 6.15 3.68
N GLN A 60 -5.41 5.40 4.60
CA GLN A 60 -5.61 5.81 6.00
C GLN A 60 -6.27 7.21 6.08
N GLY A 61 -7.25 7.46 5.21
CA GLY A 61 -7.88 8.75 5.00
C GLY A 61 -8.63 8.79 3.68
N GLU A 62 -9.23 9.93 3.35
CA GLU A 62 -9.90 10.10 2.07
C GLU A 62 -8.91 10.53 0.99
N LEU A 63 -9.16 10.14 -0.26
CA LEU A 63 -8.32 10.57 -1.38
C LEU A 63 -8.29 12.11 -1.51
N ALA A 64 -9.36 12.79 -1.08
CA ALA A 64 -9.47 14.25 -1.06
C ALA A 64 -8.49 14.92 -0.09
N ASP A 65 -7.98 14.19 0.91
CA ASP A 65 -7.01 14.71 1.88
C ASP A 65 -5.59 14.81 1.29
N PHE A 66 -5.36 14.23 0.10
CA PHE A 66 -4.04 14.21 -0.54
C PHE A 66 -3.86 15.43 -1.44
N THR A 67 -2.87 16.26 -1.12
CA THR A 67 -2.53 17.43 -1.96
C THR A 67 -1.59 17.01 -3.08
N VAL A 68 -2.00 17.25 -4.32
CA VAL A 68 -1.15 17.10 -5.49
C VAL A 68 -0.40 18.41 -5.71
N THR A 69 0.91 18.42 -5.43
CA THR A 69 1.76 19.58 -5.74
C THR A 69 2.36 19.43 -7.12
N GLN A 70 2.15 20.42 -7.99
CA GLN A 70 2.94 20.61 -9.20
C GLN A 70 4.23 21.35 -8.84
N LEU A 71 5.37 20.78 -9.24
CA LEU A 71 6.68 21.43 -9.24
C LEU A 71 7.02 21.89 -10.66
#